data_AF-A0A3A9EEY6-F1
#
_entry.id   AF-A0A3A9EEY6-F1
#
_cell.length_a   1.000
_cell.length_b   1.000
_cell.length_c   1.000
_cell.angle_alpha   90.00
_cell.angle_beta   90.00
_cell.angle_gamma   90.00
#
_symmetry.space_group_name_H-M   'P 1'
#
loop_
_entity.id
_entity.type
_entity.pdbx_description
1 polymer ?
#
loop_
_entity_poly.entity_id
_entity_poly.type
_entity_poly.pdbx_seq_one_letter_code
_entity_poly.pdbx_strand_id
1 'polypeptide(L)' 'TWADKYVMIVRPKTLGVGDVAPMAAANTSGEYVVYYYAAYRDGKQLWEIDKRNQKFVVNGKDYWAKVRKALGE' A
#
# COMPACT_ATOMS: atom_id res chain seq x y z
N THR A 1 -6.23 6.68 -15.45
CA THR A 1 -4.80 7.08 -15.52
C THR A 1 -4.08 6.51 -14.31
N TRP A 2 -2.93 5.84 -14.49
CA TRP A 2 -2.20 5.16 -13.40
C TRP A 2 -1.56 6.13 -12.41
N ALA A 3 -1.27 5.71 -11.18
CA ALA A 3 -0.56 6.54 -10.22
C ALA A 3 0.91 6.72 -10.63
N ASP A 4 1.49 7.89 -10.35
CA ASP A 4 2.92 8.19 -10.57
C ASP A 4 3.76 7.93 -9.31
N LYS A 5 3.11 7.87 -8.14
CA LYS A 5 3.75 7.62 -6.85
C LYS A 5 2.90 6.71 -5.98
N TYR A 6 3.56 5.73 -5.37
CA TYR A 6 2.99 4.85 -4.37
C TYR A 6 3.76 5.00 -3.05
N VAL A 7 3.04 5.12 -1.95
CA VAL A 7 3.60 5.16 -0.60
C VAL A 7 3.05 3.96 0.16
N MET A 8 3.94 3.12 0.64
CA MET A 8 3.57 1.90 1.35
C MET A 8 4.34 1.81 2.67
N ILE A 9 3.65 1.49 3.76
CA ILE A 9 4.28 1.02 5.00
C ILE A 9 4.06 -0.47 5.04
N VAL A 10 5.15 -1.23 4.92
CA VAL A 10 5.10 -2.67 4.77
C VAL A 10 5.98 -3.38 5.79
N ARG A 11 5.61 -4.61 6.11
CA ARG A 11 6.46 -5.56 6.85
C ARG A 11 6.70 -6.78 5.97
N PRO A 12 7.96 -7.18 5.73
CA PRO A 12 8.25 -8.41 4.99
C PRO A 12 7.69 -9.62 5.73
N LYS A 13 7.07 -10.53 4.98
CA LYS A 13 6.66 -11.86 5.42
C LYS A 13 7.68 -12.90 5.02
N THR A 14 8.04 -12.87 3.75
CA THR A 14 8.96 -13.81 3.12
C THR A 14 9.88 -13.04 2.19
N LEU A 15 11.11 -13.55 2.06
CA LEU A 15 12.09 -13.05 1.12
C LEU A 15 12.70 -14.26 0.42
N GLY A 16 12.47 -14.36 -0.88
CA GLY A 16 13.17 -15.30 -1.76
C GLY A 16 14.40 -14.60 -2.32
N VAL A 17 15.58 -14.98 -1.86
CA VAL A 17 16.85 -14.37 -2.32
C VAL A 17 17.14 -14.65 -3.80
N GLY A 18 16.51 -15.68 -4.37
CA GLY A 18 16.70 -16.11 -5.76
C GLY A 18 18.01 -16.86 -5.97
N ASP A 19 18.21 -17.37 -7.19
CA ASP A 19 19.48 -18.00 -7.58
C ASP A 19 20.50 -16.94 -8.00
N VAL A 20 21.76 -17.13 -7.59
CA VAL A 20 22.88 -16.26 -7.97
C VAL A 20 23.67 -16.94 -9.09
N ALA A 21 23.60 -16.40 -10.30
CA ALA A 21 24.39 -16.84 -11.45
C ALA A 21 25.31 -15.69 -11.95
N PRO A 22 26.53 -15.99 -12.41
CA PRO A 22 27.42 -14.96 -12.98
C PRO A 22 26.75 -14.26 -14.16
N MET A 23 26.86 -12.93 -14.23
CA MET A 23 26.26 -12.07 -15.27
C MET A 23 24.71 -12.04 -15.31
N ALA A 24 24.00 -12.60 -14.33
CA ALA A 24 22.54 -12.54 -14.23
C ALA A 24 22.08 -11.58 -13.13
N ALA A 25 20.99 -10.85 -13.38
CA ALA A 25 20.32 -10.07 -12.35
C ALA A 25 19.66 -11.02 -11.34
N ALA A 26 19.83 -10.74 -10.04
CA ALA A 26 19.18 -11.52 -8.99
C ALA A 26 17.64 -11.37 -9.10
N ASN A 27 16.94 -12.50 -9.22
CA ASN A 27 15.47 -12.52 -9.25
C ASN A 27 14.89 -12.59 -7.84
N THR A 28 15.29 -11.64 -6.99
CA THR A 28 14.83 -11.59 -5.60
C THR A 28 13.35 -11.22 -5.57
N SER A 29 12.55 -12.02 -4.87
CA SER A 29 11.13 -11.77 -4.64
C SER A 29 10.86 -11.60 -3.16
N GLY A 30 9.83 -10.84 -2.81
CA GLY A 30 9.42 -10.67 -1.42
C GLY A 30 7.92 -10.49 -1.32
N GLU A 31 7.32 -11.15 -0.34
CA GLU A 31 5.94 -10.90 0.03
C GLU A 31 5.90 -10.01 1.26
N TYR A 32 4.99 -9.03 1.25
CA TYR A 32 4.91 -8.04 2.31
C TYR A 32 3.47 -7.88 2.80
N VAL A 33 3.29 -7.77 4.12
CA VAL A 33 2.05 -7.25 4.70
C VAL A 33 2.07 -5.74 4.56
N VAL A 34 1.04 -5.19 3.93
CA VAL A 34 0.87 -3.76 3.76
C VAL A 34 -0.05 -3.22 4.85
N TYR A 35 0.44 -2.26 5.63
CA TYR A 35 -0.33 -1.57 6.68
C TYR A 35 -0.94 -0.26 6.18
N TYR A 36 -0.18 0.45 5.34
CA TYR A 36 -0.58 1.70 4.70
C TYR A 36 -0.31 1.58 3.21
N TYR A 37 -1.28 1.99 2.40
CA TYR A 37 -1.13 2.06 0.95
C TYR A 37 -1.83 3.30 0.41
N ALA A 38 -1.05 4.24 -0.07
CA ALA A 38 -1.56 5.42 -0.74
C ALA A 38 -0.95 5.57 -2.13
N ALA A 39 -1.75 6.04 -3.07
CA ALA A 39 -1.30 6.34 -4.41
C ALA A 39 -1.66 7.76 -4.80
N TYR A 40 -0.74 8.40 -5.50
CA TYR A 40 -0.83 9.79 -5.92
C TYR A 40 -0.61 9.91 -7.41
N ARG A 41 -1.19 10.96 -7.98
CA ARG A 41 -0.92 11.42 -9.33
C ARG A 41 -0.97 12.93 -9.38
N ASP A 42 0.05 13.56 -9.95
CA ASP A 42 0.14 15.02 -10.06
C ASP A 42 -0.05 15.71 -8.69
N GLY A 43 0.48 15.11 -7.64
CA GLY A 43 0.34 15.57 -6.24
C GLY A 43 -1.04 15.34 -5.61
N LYS A 44 -2.02 14.82 -6.35
CA LYS A 44 -3.37 14.51 -5.85
C LYS A 44 -3.47 13.06 -5.40
N GLN A 45 -4.11 12.83 -4.28
CA GLN A 45 -4.35 11.49 -3.74
C GLN A 45 -5.45 10.78 -4.53
N LEU A 46 -5.13 9.63 -5.10
CA LEU A 46 -6.10 8.77 -5.78
C LEU A 46 -6.81 7.85 -4.78
N TRP A 47 -6.03 7.19 -3.92
CA TRP A 47 -6.58 6.38 -2.84
C TRP A 47 -5.66 6.35 -1.60
N GLU A 48 -6.28 6.04 -0.48
CA GLU A 48 -5.66 5.75 0.82
C GLU A 48 -6.31 4.53 1.42
N ILE A 49 -5.50 3.55 1.79
CA ILE A 49 -5.90 2.40 2.56
C ILE A 49 -5.02 2.36 3.81
N ASP A 50 -5.62 2.69 4.95
CA ASP A 50 -4.97 2.64 6.25
C ASP A 50 -5.75 1.69 7.15
N LYS A 51 -5.17 0.52 7.41
CA LYS A 51 -5.79 -0.50 8.25
C LYS A 51 -5.83 -0.08 9.73
N ARG A 52 -4.87 0.72 10.19
CA ARG A 52 -4.72 1.08 11.60
C ARG A 52 -5.70 2.18 12.00
N ASN A 53 -5.83 3.19 11.16
CA ASN A 53 -6.75 4.31 11.39
C ASN A 53 -8.13 4.08 10.74
N GLN A 54 -8.38 2.87 10.25
CA GLN A 54 -9.64 2.48 9.61
C GLN A 54 -10.07 3.49 8.53
N LYS A 55 -9.14 3.91 7.67
CA LYS A 55 -9.44 4.82 6.56
C LYS A 55 -9.42 4.07 5.25
N PHE A 56 -10.47 4.28 4.48
CA PHE A 56 -10.52 3.84 3.09
C PHE A 56 -11.02 5.01 2.25
N VAL A 57 -10.08 5.79 1.74
CA VAL A 57 -10.35 6.96 0.91
C VAL A 57 -10.11 6.61 -0.54
N VAL A 58 -11.09 6.84 -1.41
CA VAL A 58 -10.90 6.72 -2.86
C VAL A 58 -11.49 7.95 -3.52
N ASN A 59 -10.68 8.64 -4.33
CA ASN A 59 -11.03 9.89 -5.00
C ASN A 59 -11.68 10.92 -4.05
N GLY A 60 -11.12 11.05 -2.85
CA GLY A 60 -11.60 11.99 -1.82
C GLY A 60 -12.81 11.54 -0.99
N LYS A 61 -13.41 10.37 -1.28
CA LYS A 61 -14.51 9.82 -0.47
C LYS A 61 -13.99 8.78 0.52
N ASP A 62 -14.24 9.01 1.81
CA ASP A 62 -13.96 8.05 2.88
C ASP A 62 -15.14 7.09 3.09
N TYR A 63 -14.94 5.82 2.74
CA TYR A 63 -15.95 4.78 2.84
C TYR A 63 -16.07 4.20 4.25
N TRP A 64 -15.06 4.37 5.10
CA TRP A 64 -15.08 3.91 6.48
C TRP A 64 -15.65 4.94 7.46
N ALA A 65 -15.86 6.19 7.01
CA ALA A 65 -16.36 7.26 7.87
C ALA A 65 -17.64 6.88 8.64
N LYS A 66 -18.59 6.20 7.98
CA LYS A 66 -19.83 5.75 8.64
C LYS A 66 -19.59 4.66 9.67
N VAL A 67 -18.63 3.77 9.42
CA VAL A 67 -18.31 2.65 10.30
C VAL A 67 -17.60 3.18 11.55
N ARG A 68 -16.62 4.08 11.40
CA ARG A 68 -15.95 4.74 12.54
C ARG A 68 -16.96 5.46 13.43
N LYS A 69 -17.89 6.22 12.82
CA LYS A 69 -19.02 6.84 13.54
C LYS A 69 -19.87 5.85 14.31
N ALA A 70 -20.13 4.68 13.75
CA ALA A 70 -20.91 3.64 14.42
C ALA A 70 -20.13 2.95 15.56
N LEU A 71 -18.80 2.92 15.48
CA LEU A 71 -17.90 2.34 16.48
C LEU A 71 -17.56 3.31 17.62
N GLY A 72 -18.04 4.56 17.57
CA GLY A 72 -17.89 5.55 18.63
C GLY A 72 -16.77 6.58 18.43
N GLU A 73 -16.25 6.71 17.21
CA GLU A 73 -15.34 7.79 16.78
C GLU A 73 -16.04 8.92 16.01
#